data_AF-A0A2I0I2B9-F1
#
_entry.id   AF-A0A2I0I2B9-F1
#
_cell.length_a   1.000
_cell.length_b   1.000
_cell.length_c   1.000
_cell.angle_alpha   90.00
_cell.angle_beta   90.00
_cell.angle_gamma   90.00
#
_symmetry.space_group_name_H-M   'P 1'
#
loop_
_entity.id
_entity.type
_entity.pdbx_description
1 polymer ?
#
loop_
_entity_poly.entity_id
_entity_poly.type
_entity_poly.pdbx_seq_one_letter_code
_entity_poly.pdbx_strand_id
1 'polypeptide(L)'
;MRHRTTVTWNSILAGYAKSPGKFREARKLFDEIPEPDSVSYNIMLSCYLHSFGINMARAFFRKMPLKDSATWNTLISGYAQRGDMVQARDLFVEMPKKNEVSWSAMVSGYVECGDLDSAQKFFEAAPVKSVVACTAMFSGYMKSGKVEEAEKLFRQMPEKNLVTWNAVIAGYVGNGRSEDGMKVFREMIYRGMSPNSSTLSSVLLGCSNLSALQLGRQIHQLISKTPLSRDTTAGTSLISMYSKCGDLRDAWKVFLEMNQRDVVTWSAMISGFAQHGLGNLALDLFDEMVKDGMRPSSITFVGVLMACNHAGLVEQGMEYFNLMVRDYGVEMRPDHYTCMVDLLGRSGKLEDAVDLIKKMPFKPHPAIFGTLLGACRVHKNFEIAEFAAKGLLDINPRSATAYIQLANIYASMNRWDQVAGVWRSLRERKIVKTPGYSWIEYKSRVHKFRSGDRVHSELSSIHSKLDELEKKMRLAGYVPDLDCSLHDVGEEQKEQLLLWHSEKLAIAFGLIKLPREVPIRVFKNLRVCKDCHTATKYISAVEGREIIVRDTVRFHHFKDGVCSCGDYW
;
A
#
# COMPACT_ATOMS: atom_id res chain seq x y z
N MET A 1 1.38 31.34 51.62
CA MET A 1 0.85 30.85 50.33
C MET A 1 1.85 31.22 49.24
N ARG A 2 2.35 30.27 48.44
CA ARG A 2 3.26 30.60 47.32
C ARG A 2 2.47 31.37 46.27
N HIS A 3 2.85 32.63 45.99
CA HIS A 3 2.29 33.38 44.86
C HIS A 3 2.57 32.62 43.56
N ARG A 4 1.52 32.21 42.86
CA ARG A 4 1.63 31.59 41.53
C ARG A 4 2.03 32.68 40.55
N THR A 5 3.13 32.49 39.82
CA THR A 5 3.51 33.36 38.71
C THR A 5 2.65 33.06 37.48
N THR A 6 2.54 33.99 36.53
CA THR A 6 1.81 33.81 35.26
C THR A 6 2.29 32.56 34.49
N VAL A 7 3.59 32.23 34.56
CA VAL A 7 4.15 30.98 34.00
C VAL A 7 3.56 29.72 34.66
N THR A 8 3.33 29.77 35.96
CA THR A 8 2.73 28.66 36.71
C THR A 8 1.26 28.48 36.32
N TRP A 9 0.52 29.59 36.18
CA TRP A 9 -0.85 29.60 35.66
C TRP A 9 -0.93 29.06 34.23
N ASN A 10 -0.04 29.50 33.34
CA ASN A 10 0.03 29.03 31.95
C ASN A 10 0.28 27.53 31.85
N SER A 11 1.13 26.97 32.72
CA SER A 11 1.40 25.53 32.74
C SER A 11 0.16 24.73 33.15
N ILE A 12 -0.58 25.20 34.16
CA ILE A 12 -1.83 24.57 34.60
C ILE A 12 -2.91 24.71 33.53
N LEU A 13 -3.05 25.91 32.95
CA LEU A 13 -3.98 26.21 31.87
C LEU A 13 -3.73 25.33 30.64
N ALA A 14 -2.47 25.13 30.25
CA ALA A 14 -2.11 24.21 29.17
C ALA A 14 -2.51 22.76 29.47
N GLY A 15 -2.42 22.33 30.73
CA GLY A 15 -2.87 21.01 31.16
C GLY A 15 -4.39 20.81 30.99
N TYR A 16 -5.19 21.80 31.40
CA TYR A 16 -6.64 21.78 31.18
C TYR A 16 -7.01 21.91 29.70
N ALA A 17 -6.35 22.81 28.96
CA ALA A 17 -6.61 23.04 27.54
C ALA A 17 -6.31 21.82 26.65
N LYS A 18 -5.34 20.97 27.03
CA LYS A 18 -5.02 19.72 26.33
C LYS A 18 -5.97 18.56 26.65
N SER A 19 -6.73 18.66 27.74
CA SER A 19 -7.63 17.59 28.18
C SER A 19 -8.99 17.70 27.46
N PRO A 20 -9.44 16.69 26.69
CA PRO A 20 -10.73 16.73 26.02
C PRO A 20 -11.88 16.98 27.01
N GLY A 21 -12.80 17.88 26.67
CA GLY A 21 -13.98 18.19 27.47
C GLY A 21 -13.77 19.14 28.67
N LYS A 22 -12.54 19.56 28.98
CA LYS A 22 -12.24 20.46 30.11
C LYS A 22 -12.19 21.96 29.77
N PHE A 23 -12.95 22.36 28.75
CA PHE A 23 -12.93 23.75 28.28
C PHE A 23 -13.44 24.72 29.35
N ARG A 24 -14.50 24.36 30.10
CA ARG A 24 -15.11 25.24 31.10
C ARG A 24 -14.12 25.54 32.23
N GLU A 25 -13.37 24.53 32.63
CA GLU A 25 -12.32 24.59 33.64
C GLU A 25 -11.14 25.42 33.14
N ALA A 26 -10.71 25.20 31.89
CA ALA A 26 -9.67 26.03 31.27
C ALA A 26 -10.10 27.51 31.19
N ARG A 27 -11.35 27.79 30.81
CA ARG A 27 -11.88 29.14 30.73
C ARG A 27 -11.94 29.81 32.09
N LYS A 28 -12.48 29.12 33.10
CA LYS A 28 -12.54 29.62 34.47
C LYS A 28 -11.14 29.92 35.01
N LEU A 29 -10.19 29.03 34.77
CA LEU A 29 -8.80 29.21 35.17
C LEU A 29 -8.14 30.40 34.48
N PHE A 30 -8.44 30.62 33.19
CA PHE A 30 -7.96 31.78 32.45
C PHE A 30 -8.50 33.10 33.01
N ASP A 31 -9.78 33.13 33.39
CA ASP A 31 -10.41 34.30 33.99
C ASP A 31 -9.88 34.60 35.42
N GLU A 32 -9.25 33.61 36.08
CA GLU A 32 -8.59 33.76 37.39
C GLU A 32 -7.12 34.26 37.28
N ILE A 33 -6.55 34.35 36.07
CA ILE A 33 -5.18 34.85 35.88
C ILE A 33 -5.16 36.36 36.13
N PRO A 34 -4.39 36.88 37.11
CA PRO A 34 -4.40 38.31 37.44
C PRO A 34 -3.97 39.21 36.27
N GLU A 35 -2.94 38.80 35.54
CA GLU A 35 -2.43 39.48 34.35
C GLU A 35 -2.12 38.45 33.26
N PRO A 36 -3.09 38.14 32.36
CA PRO A 36 -2.89 37.19 31.29
C PRO A 36 -1.96 37.79 30.22
N ASP A 37 -0.90 37.05 29.91
CA ASP A 37 0.08 37.38 28.88
C ASP A 37 -0.28 36.74 27.52
N SER A 38 0.51 37.02 26.47
CA SER A 38 0.24 36.47 25.14
C SER A 38 0.22 34.93 25.10
N VAL A 39 1.00 34.28 25.98
CA VAL A 39 1.02 32.82 26.13
C VAL A 39 -0.32 32.32 26.68
N SER A 40 -0.86 32.97 27.70
CA SER A 40 -2.19 32.67 28.27
C SER A 40 -3.27 32.68 27.19
N TYR A 41 -3.29 33.74 26.37
CA TYR A 41 -4.26 33.89 25.28
C TYR A 41 -4.03 32.88 24.14
N ASN A 42 -2.78 32.56 23.79
CA ASN A 42 -2.45 31.57 22.75
C ASN A 42 -2.92 30.16 23.15
N ILE A 43 -2.76 29.78 24.43
CA ILE A 43 -3.28 28.52 24.96
C ILE A 43 -4.82 28.47 24.83
N MET A 44 -5.50 29.56 25.21
CA MET A 44 -6.96 29.63 25.07
C MET A 44 -7.40 29.59 23.61
N LEU A 45 -6.71 30.28 22.70
CA LEU A 45 -7.03 30.28 21.28
C LEU A 45 -6.95 28.86 20.69
N SER A 46 -5.89 28.11 21.00
CA SER A 46 -5.77 26.70 20.63
C SER A 46 -6.91 25.87 21.25
N CYS A 47 -7.26 26.11 22.52
CA CYS A 47 -8.37 25.42 23.19
C CYS A 47 -9.73 25.68 22.50
N TYR A 48 -10.01 26.93 22.10
CA TYR A 48 -11.21 27.28 21.32
C TYR A 48 -11.23 26.57 19.96
N LEU A 49 -10.07 26.50 19.30
CA LEU A 49 -9.94 25.85 17.99
C LEU A 49 -10.26 24.36 18.05
N HIS A 50 -9.81 23.68 19.10
CA HIS A 50 -10.08 22.27 19.35
C HIS A 50 -11.51 22.01 19.85
N SER A 51 -12.08 22.89 20.68
CA SER A 51 -13.36 22.64 21.38
C SER A 51 -14.60 23.13 20.61
N PHE A 52 -14.52 24.26 19.89
CA PHE A 52 -15.66 24.91 19.24
C PHE A 52 -15.43 25.24 17.77
N GLY A 53 -14.25 24.89 17.24
CA GLY A 53 -13.91 25.14 15.85
C GLY A 53 -13.42 26.55 15.54
N ILE A 54 -13.07 26.74 14.26
CA ILE A 54 -12.32 27.90 13.77
C ILE A 54 -13.08 29.22 13.89
N ASN A 55 -14.42 29.20 13.80
CA ASN A 55 -15.24 30.41 13.87
C ASN A 55 -15.21 31.05 15.26
N MET A 56 -15.36 30.24 16.30
CA MET A 56 -15.27 30.72 17.69
C MET A 56 -13.84 31.11 18.06
N ALA A 57 -12.84 30.39 17.55
CA ALA A 57 -11.44 30.77 17.70
C ALA A 57 -11.15 32.14 17.05
N ARG A 58 -11.68 32.40 15.85
CA ARG A 58 -11.53 33.70 15.18
C ARG A 58 -12.24 34.84 15.92
N ALA A 59 -13.42 34.57 16.48
CA ALA A 59 -14.12 35.54 17.31
C ALA A 59 -13.32 35.90 18.57
N PHE A 60 -12.72 34.91 19.22
CA PHE A 60 -11.84 35.12 20.37
C PHE A 60 -10.58 35.91 19.97
N PHE A 61 -9.94 35.52 18.86
CA PHE A 61 -8.77 36.21 18.32
C PHE A 61 -9.01 37.69 18.08
N ARG A 62 -10.14 38.07 17.46
CA ARG A 62 -10.48 39.49 17.23
C ARG A 62 -10.49 40.29 18.54
N LYS A 63 -10.99 39.70 19.63
CA LYS A 63 -11.07 40.32 20.96
C LYS A 63 -9.75 40.33 21.74
N MET A 64 -8.70 39.67 21.27
CA MET A 64 -7.41 39.63 21.98
C MET A 64 -6.74 41.01 22.00
N PRO A 65 -6.30 41.49 23.18
CA PRO A 65 -5.69 42.82 23.33
C PRO A 65 -4.33 42.93 22.64
N LEU A 66 -3.55 41.85 22.66
CA LEU A 66 -2.26 41.74 21.98
C LEU A 66 -2.21 40.46 21.15
N LYS A 67 -1.68 40.57 19.93
CA LYS A 67 -1.56 39.46 18.98
C LYS A 67 -0.09 39.37 18.56
N ASP A 68 0.61 38.36 19.07
CA ASP A 68 1.97 38.09 18.67
C ASP A 68 2.02 37.15 17.45
N SER A 69 3.20 36.94 16.88
CA SER A 69 3.34 36.06 15.71
C SER A 69 2.82 34.64 15.96
N ALA A 70 2.89 34.12 17.19
CA ALA A 70 2.38 32.79 17.53
C ALA A 70 0.84 32.74 17.51
N THR A 71 0.18 33.83 17.93
CA THR A 71 -1.28 33.97 17.82
C THR A 71 -1.74 33.88 16.37
N TRP A 72 -1.12 34.65 15.47
CA TRP A 72 -1.45 34.64 14.04
C TRP A 72 -1.20 33.27 13.40
N ASN A 73 -0.04 32.66 13.68
CA ASN A 73 0.32 31.35 13.16
C ASN A 73 -0.67 30.26 13.59
N THR A 74 -1.17 30.31 14.83
CA THR A 74 -2.16 29.35 15.33
C THR A 74 -3.44 29.35 14.49
N LEU A 75 -3.95 30.54 14.12
CA LEU A 75 -5.12 30.63 13.26
C LEU A 75 -4.83 30.27 11.81
N ILE A 76 -3.70 30.73 11.25
CA ILE A 76 -3.31 30.41 9.87
C ILE A 76 -3.19 28.90 9.70
N SER A 77 -2.47 28.21 10.60
CA SER A 77 -2.36 26.75 10.60
C SER A 77 -3.72 26.09 10.81
N GLY A 78 -4.57 26.64 11.69
CA GLY A 78 -5.91 26.12 11.94
C GLY A 78 -6.85 26.18 10.73
N TYR A 79 -6.77 27.24 9.93
CA TYR A 79 -7.48 27.35 8.65
C TYR A 79 -6.88 26.44 7.57
N ALA A 80 -5.55 26.40 7.47
CA ALA A 80 -4.83 25.56 6.52
C ALA A 80 -5.11 24.07 6.71
N GLN A 81 -5.08 23.57 7.94
CA GLN A 81 -5.40 22.17 8.28
C GLN A 81 -6.83 21.75 7.93
N ARG A 82 -7.74 22.73 7.75
CA ARG A 82 -9.13 22.51 7.34
C ARG A 82 -9.33 22.71 5.84
N GLY A 83 -8.28 23.03 5.11
CA GLY A 83 -8.31 23.31 3.66
C GLY A 83 -8.86 24.69 3.28
N ASP A 84 -9.19 25.55 4.25
CA ASP A 84 -9.68 26.91 3.96
C ASP A 84 -8.49 27.86 3.76
N MET A 85 -7.83 27.68 2.62
CA MET A 85 -6.63 28.44 2.25
C MET A 85 -6.93 29.90 1.90
N VAL A 86 -8.19 30.25 1.61
CA VAL A 86 -8.60 31.64 1.38
C VAL A 86 -8.48 32.42 2.67
N GLN A 87 -9.12 31.94 3.75
CA GLN A 87 -9.05 32.62 5.04
C GLN A 87 -7.65 32.57 5.66
N ALA A 88 -6.92 31.46 5.46
CA ALA A 88 -5.51 31.37 5.87
C ALA A 88 -4.65 32.45 5.17
N ARG A 89 -4.85 32.66 3.87
CA ARG A 89 -4.14 33.67 3.09
C ARG A 89 -4.48 35.09 3.52
N ASP A 90 -5.76 35.39 3.76
CA ASP A 90 -6.19 36.71 4.19
C ASP A 90 -5.54 37.09 5.53
N LEU A 91 -5.54 36.16 6.50
CA LEU A 91 -4.85 36.33 7.78
C LEU A 91 -3.33 36.44 7.63
N PHE A 92 -2.74 35.68 6.71
CA PHE A 92 -1.31 35.77 6.42
C PHE A 92 -0.94 37.15 5.86
N VAL A 93 -1.75 37.72 4.98
CA VAL A 93 -1.53 39.07 4.43
C VAL A 93 -1.64 40.12 5.53
N GLU A 94 -2.70 40.06 6.35
CA GLU A 94 -2.94 40.95 7.49
C GLU A 94 -1.85 40.88 8.57
N MET A 95 -1.16 39.74 8.71
CA MET A 95 -0.12 39.53 9.71
C MET A 95 0.99 40.60 9.59
N PRO A 96 1.22 41.43 10.63
CA PRO A 96 2.16 42.55 10.56
C PRO A 96 3.61 42.13 10.30
N LYS A 97 4.05 41.04 10.95
CA LYS A 97 5.40 40.49 10.80
C LYS A 97 5.32 38.99 10.53
N LYS A 98 5.55 38.62 9.27
CA LYS A 98 5.63 37.24 8.81
C LYS A 98 6.97 36.63 9.23
N ASN A 99 6.94 35.37 9.65
CA ASN A 99 8.12 34.60 10.06
C ASN A 99 8.14 33.22 9.38
N GLU A 100 9.21 32.45 9.58
CA GLU A 100 9.37 31.12 8.97
C GLU A 100 8.17 30.19 9.18
N VAL A 101 7.55 30.23 10.37
CA VAL A 101 6.38 29.40 10.69
C VAL A 101 5.16 29.80 9.87
N SER A 102 4.88 31.10 9.72
CA SER A 102 3.77 31.61 8.89
C SER A 102 3.91 31.18 7.42
N TRP A 103 5.11 31.29 6.83
CA TRP A 103 5.39 30.85 5.47
C TRP A 103 5.24 29.33 5.32
N SER A 104 5.79 28.58 6.27
CA SER A 104 5.72 27.11 6.29
C SER A 104 4.28 26.61 6.40
N ALA A 105 3.43 27.29 7.16
CA ALA A 105 2.01 26.96 7.30
C ALA A 105 1.25 27.16 5.98
N MET A 106 1.50 28.27 5.27
CA MET A 106 0.89 28.52 3.95
C MET A 106 1.33 27.47 2.92
N VAL A 107 2.63 27.18 2.84
CA VAL A 107 3.18 26.16 1.93
C VAL A 107 2.56 24.79 2.23
N SER A 108 2.57 24.37 3.49
CA SER A 108 2.04 23.05 3.89
C SER A 108 0.55 22.94 3.60
N GLY A 109 -0.23 23.98 3.90
CA GLY A 109 -1.67 24.01 3.62
C GLY A 109 -2.00 23.89 2.13
N TYR A 110 -1.30 24.64 1.26
CA TYR A 110 -1.50 24.53 -0.18
C TYR A 110 -1.10 23.15 -0.73
N VAL A 111 0.01 22.56 -0.24
CA VAL A 111 0.41 21.19 -0.59
C VAL A 111 -0.65 20.17 -0.16
N GLU A 112 -1.21 20.31 1.03
CA GLU A 112 -2.26 19.42 1.54
C GLU A 112 -3.55 19.54 0.73
N CYS A 113 -3.87 20.73 0.21
CA CYS A 113 -4.99 20.97 -0.71
C CYS A 113 -4.73 20.49 -2.14
N GLY A 114 -3.50 20.07 -2.46
CA GLY A 114 -3.10 19.68 -3.82
C GLY A 114 -2.82 20.85 -4.78
N ASP A 115 -2.88 22.09 -4.31
CA ASP A 115 -2.52 23.29 -5.10
C ASP A 115 -1.01 23.53 -5.02
N LEU A 116 -0.28 22.72 -5.79
CA LEU A 116 1.18 22.76 -5.81
C LEU A 116 1.72 24.08 -6.43
N ASP A 117 0.96 24.73 -7.30
CA ASP A 117 1.39 25.97 -7.96
C ASP A 117 1.36 27.16 -6.98
N SER A 118 0.31 27.27 -6.16
CA SER A 118 0.29 28.26 -5.08
C SER A 118 1.34 27.94 -4.02
N ALA A 119 1.52 26.67 -3.65
CA ALA A 119 2.57 26.26 -2.73
C ALA A 119 3.96 26.67 -3.22
N GLN A 120 4.27 26.48 -4.51
CA GLN A 120 5.52 26.90 -5.14
C GLN A 120 5.73 28.42 -5.01
N LYS A 121 4.72 29.22 -5.33
CA LYS A 121 4.81 30.69 -5.25
C LYS A 121 5.14 31.16 -3.83
N PHE A 122 4.47 30.59 -2.83
CA PHE A 122 4.76 30.92 -1.43
C PHE A 122 6.15 30.42 -0.99
N PHE A 123 6.58 29.26 -1.49
CA PHE A 123 7.90 28.70 -1.18
C PHE A 123 9.04 29.51 -1.78
N GLU A 124 8.87 30.03 -3.00
CA GLU A 124 9.85 30.90 -3.67
C GLU A 124 9.90 32.30 -3.05
N ALA A 125 8.73 32.85 -2.68
CA ALA A 125 8.62 34.15 -2.02
C ALA A 125 9.12 34.15 -0.56
N ALA A 126 9.23 32.97 0.08
CA ALA A 126 9.72 32.86 1.44
C ALA A 126 11.19 33.31 1.54
N PRO A 127 11.51 34.30 2.41
CA PRO A 127 12.88 34.80 2.55
C PRO A 127 13.87 33.73 3.02
N VAL A 128 13.40 32.84 3.90
CA VAL A 128 14.15 31.69 4.40
C VAL A 128 13.30 30.45 4.16
N LYS A 129 13.88 29.48 3.45
CA LYS A 129 13.24 28.19 3.17
C LYS A 129 13.47 27.26 4.36
N SER A 130 12.54 27.28 5.31
CA SER A 130 12.62 26.44 6.51
C SER A 130 12.63 24.95 6.15
N VAL A 131 13.17 24.11 7.06
CA VAL A 131 13.15 22.64 6.91
C VAL A 131 11.72 22.11 6.75
N VAL A 132 10.74 22.73 7.44
CA VAL A 132 9.32 22.36 7.36
C VAL A 132 8.77 22.66 5.96
N ALA A 133 8.98 23.86 5.43
CA ALA A 133 8.52 24.26 4.10
C ALA A 133 9.16 23.39 3.01
N CYS A 134 10.46 23.11 3.11
CA CYS A 134 11.17 22.21 2.20
C CYS A 134 10.61 20.79 2.25
N THR A 135 10.33 20.25 3.45
CA THR A 135 9.78 18.90 3.61
C THR A 135 8.34 18.80 3.07
N ALA A 136 7.53 19.84 3.27
CA ALA A 136 6.19 19.94 2.69
C ALA A 136 6.25 19.98 1.15
N MET A 137 7.09 20.85 0.57
CA MET A 137 7.27 20.92 -0.88
C MET A 137 7.79 19.62 -1.47
N PHE A 138 8.76 18.97 -0.81
CA PHE A 138 9.24 17.65 -1.21
C PHE A 138 8.08 16.65 -1.28
N SER A 139 7.26 16.59 -0.23
CA SER A 139 6.10 15.70 -0.17
C SER A 139 5.07 16.03 -1.26
N GLY A 140 4.85 17.31 -1.55
CA GLY A 140 4.00 17.78 -2.64
C GLY A 140 4.50 17.33 -4.01
N TYR A 141 5.78 17.54 -4.31
CA TYR A 141 6.39 17.07 -5.54
C TYR A 141 6.30 15.55 -5.70
N MET A 142 6.58 14.79 -4.63
CA MET A 142 6.46 13.33 -4.65
C MET A 142 5.01 12.87 -4.89
N LYS A 143 4.02 13.53 -4.30
CA LYS A 143 2.59 13.22 -4.54
C LYS A 143 2.15 13.54 -5.96
N SER A 144 2.71 14.58 -6.59
CA SER A 144 2.44 14.94 -7.98
C SER A 144 3.31 14.20 -9.01
N GLY A 145 4.13 13.24 -8.58
CA GLY A 145 5.05 12.49 -9.45
C GLY A 145 6.22 13.30 -10.01
N LYS A 146 6.45 14.54 -9.55
CA LYS A 146 7.58 15.41 -9.93
C LYS A 146 8.85 15.02 -9.16
N VAL A 147 9.26 13.75 -9.31
CA VAL A 147 10.31 13.16 -8.45
C VAL A 147 11.67 13.86 -8.60
N GLU A 148 12.04 14.29 -9.81
CA GLU A 148 13.31 14.97 -10.06
C GLU A 148 13.43 16.30 -9.30
N GLU A 149 12.35 17.08 -9.26
CA GLU A 149 12.30 18.34 -8.49
C GLU A 149 12.38 18.08 -6.98
N ALA A 150 11.72 17.02 -6.50
CA ALA A 150 11.84 16.58 -5.11
C ALA A 150 13.29 16.21 -4.76
N GLU A 151 13.98 15.46 -5.62
CA GLU A 151 15.37 15.07 -5.42
C GLU A 151 16.34 16.24 -5.44
N LYS A 152 16.10 17.22 -6.32
CA LYS A 152 16.87 18.46 -6.36
C LYS A 152 16.69 19.26 -5.07
N LEU A 153 15.45 19.43 -4.61
CA LEU A 153 15.14 20.12 -3.37
C LEU A 153 15.81 19.43 -2.17
N PHE A 154 15.67 18.11 -2.04
CA PHE A 154 16.27 17.37 -0.92
C PHE A 154 17.81 17.51 -0.87
N ARG A 155 18.48 17.48 -2.02
CA ARG A 155 19.94 17.68 -2.10
C ARG A 155 20.35 19.08 -1.64
N GLN A 156 19.55 20.11 -1.96
CA GLN A 156 19.83 21.50 -1.60
C GLN A 156 19.49 21.85 -0.15
N MET A 157 18.78 21.00 0.59
CA MET A 157 18.43 21.27 2.00
C MET A 157 19.69 21.31 2.88
N PRO A 158 20.01 22.45 3.53
CA PRO A 158 21.21 22.58 4.37
C PRO A 158 21.10 21.74 5.64
N GLU A 159 19.91 21.70 6.25
CA GLU A 159 19.60 20.91 7.42
C GLU A 159 18.52 19.87 7.10
N LYS A 160 18.70 18.66 7.65
CA LYS A 160 17.78 17.53 7.48
C LYS A 160 17.55 16.91 8.85
N ASN A 161 16.34 17.00 9.35
CA ASN A 161 15.95 16.37 10.61
C ASN A 161 15.23 15.03 10.34
N LEU A 162 14.85 14.33 11.42
CA LEU A 162 14.16 13.04 11.34
C LEU A 162 12.87 13.10 10.49
N VAL A 163 12.14 14.22 10.56
CA VAL A 163 10.90 14.41 9.79
C VAL A 163 11.20 14.46 8.28
N THR A 164 12.26 15.17 7.88
CA THR A 164 12.70 15.21 6.48
C THR A 164 13.10 13.82 5.97
N TRP A 165 13.91 13.08 6.73
CA TRP A 165 14.33 11.72 6.34
C TRP A 165 13.11 10.79 6.20
N ASN A 166 12.17 10.83 7.15
CA ASN A 166 10.96 10.03 7.09
C ASN A 166 10.10 10.35 5.87
N ALA A 167 9.90 11.64 5.56
CA ALA A 167 9.13 12.08 4.40
C ALA A 167 9.78 11.63 3.09
N VAL A 168 11.12 11.66 3.01
CA VAL A 168 11.87 11.24 1.82
C VAL A 168 11.78 9.72 1.62
N ILE A 169 12.00 8.93 2.67
CA ILE A 169 11.86 7.47 2.61
C ILE A 169 10.43 7.08 2.22
N ALA A 170 9.42 7.67 2.88
CA ALA A 170 8.02 7.41 2.59
C ALA A 170 7.64 7.83 1.16
N GLY A 171 8.13 8.99 0.71
CA GLY A 171 7.90 9.50 -0.65
C GLY A 171 8.43 8.54 -1.71
N TYR A 172 9.66 8.03 -1.55
CA TYR A 172 10.25 7.06 -2.47
C TYR A 172 9.48 5.72 -2.47
N VAL A 173 9.20 5.18 -1.29
CA VAL A 173 8.48 3.89 -1.16
C VAL A 173 7.07 3.99 -1.74
N GLY A 174 6.35 5.08 -1.47
CA GLY A 174 5.00 5.33 -1.98
C GLY A 174 4.93 5.50 -3.50
N ASN A 175 6.01 6.00 -4.13
CA ASN A 175 6.12 6.13 -5.59
C ASN A 175 6.71 4.88 -6.27
N GLY A 176 6.74 3.73 -5.61
CA GLY A 176 7.26 2.48 -6.17
C GLY A 176 8.79 2.42 -6.29
N ARG A 177 9.52 3.44 -5.86
CA ARG A 177 10.99 3.51 -5.85
C ARG A 177 11.57 3.00 -4.52
N SER A 178 11.15 1.80 -4.13
CA SER A 178 11.49 1.24 -2.81
C SER A 178 12.99 1.04 -2.61
N GLU A 179 13.76 0.72 -3.67
CA GLU A 179 15.22 0.60 -3.59
C GLU A 179 15.90 1.92 -3.19
N ASP A 180 15.43 3.05 -3.73
CA ASP A 180 15.97 4.37 -3.40
C ASP A 180 15.60 4.78 -1.98
N GLY A 181 14.37 4.46 -1.54
CA GLY A 181 13.97 4.59 -0.14
C GLY A 181 14.89 3.82 0.82
N MET A 182 15.33 2.62 0.44
CA MET A 182 16.31 1.86 1.24
C MET A 182 17.71 2.50 1.25
N LYS A 183 18.15 3.11 0.14
CA LYS A 183 19.44 3.83 0.09
C LYS A 183 19.42 5.04 1.03
N VAL A 184 18.34 5.82 1.00
CA VAL A 184 18.14 6.97 1.89
C VAL A 184 18.10 6.52 3.35
N PHE A 185 17.44 5.41 3.67
CA PHE A 185 17.45 4.85 5.02
C PHE A 185 18.86 4.47 5.49
N ARG A 186 19.68 3.82 4.65
CA ARG A 186 21.07 3.52 5.00
C ARG A 186 21.89 4.79 5.25
N GLU A 187 21.69 5.82 4.44
CA GLU A 187 22.35 7.13 4.63
C GLU A 187 21.93 7.77 5.96
N MET A 188 20.64 7.74 6.30
CA MET A 188 20.12 8.22 7.57
C MET A 188 20.82 7.52 8.76
N ILE A 189 20.92 6.19 8.73
CA ILE A 189 21.60 5.42 9.79
C ILE A 189 23.10 5.75 9.83
N TYR A 190 23.76 5.84 8.67
CA TYR A 190 25.19 6.18 8.58
C TYR A 190 25.50 7.56 9.19
N ARG A 191 24.58 8.51 9.07
CA ARG A 191 24.66 9.84 9.71
C ARG A 191 24.33 9.84 11.21
N GLY A 192 24.14 8.67 11.83
CA GLY A 192 23.87 8.52 13.26
C GLY A 192 22.43 8.84 13.68
N MET A 193 21.50 8.99 12.74
CA MET A 193 20.10 9.28 13.05
C MET A 193 19.38 8.01 13.49
N SER A 194 18.76 8.06 14.66
CA SER A 194 17.95 6.93 15.16
C SER A 194 16.58 6.89 14.49
N PRO A 195 16.15 5.76 13.92
CA PRO A 195 14.83 5.63 13.32
C PRO A 195 13.74 5.64 14.39
N ASN A 196 12.54 6.10 14.02
CA ASN A 196 11.34 5.96 14.84
C ASN A 196 10.33 5.00 14.18
N SER A 197 9.19 4.77 14.82
CA SER A 197 8.14 3.87 14.30
C SER A 197 7.67 4.25 12.89
N SER A 198 7.56 5.54 12.56
CA SER A 198 7.21 6.01 11.21
C SER A 198 8.30 5.71 10.18
N THR A 199 9.59 5.86 10.55
CA THR A 199 10.72 5.45 9.71
C THR A 199 10.60 3.96 9.39
N LEU A 200 10.46 3.13 10.43
CA LEU A 200 10.43 1.67 10.28
C LEU A 200 9.24 1.20 9.46
N SER A 201 8.07 1.79 9.65
CA SER A 201 6.87 1.48 8.85
C SER A 201 7.12 1.67 7.36
N SER A 202 7.74 2.79 6.98
CA SER A 202 8.07 3.09 5.58
C SER A 202 9.15 2.15 5.03
N VAL A 203 10.18 1.85 5.82
CA VAL A 203 11.27 0.96 5.40
C VAL A 203 10.81 -0.48 5.25
N LEU A 204 10.01 -0.99 6.20
CA LEU A 204 9.44 -2.34 6.15
C LEU A 204 8.41 -2.49 5.02
N LEU A 205 7.65 -1.44 4.70
CA LEU A 205 6.82 -1.38 3.50
C LEU A 205 7.68 -1.50 2.23
N GLY A 206 8.80 -0.77 2.16
CA GLY A 206 9.74 -0.89 1.06
C GLY A 206 10.33 -2.30 0.92
N CYS A 207 10.65 -2.97 2.04
CA CYS A 207 11.07 -4.37 2.03
C CYS A 207 9.97 -5.29 1.49
N SER A 208 8.72 -5.06 1.89
CA SER A 208 7.55 -5.80 1.40
C SER A 208 7.36 -5.64 -0.11
N ASN A 209 7.51 -4.42 -0.63
CA ASN A 209 7.36 -4.10 -2.05
C ASN A 209 8.46 -4.74 -2.90
N LEU A 210 9.69 -4.79 -2.39
CA LEU A 210 10.82 -5.46 -3.04
C LEU A 210 10.83 -6.97 -2.82
N SER A 211 9.99 -7.46 -1.89
CA SER A 211 10.05 -8.83 -1.38
C SER A 211 11.43 -9.21 -0.85
N ALA A 212 12.09 -8.25 -0.19
CA ALA A 212 13.45 -8.36 0.33
C ALA A 212 13.43 -8.86 1.79
N LEU A 213 13.20 -10.16 1.96
CA LEU A 213 13.06 -10.81 3.27
C LEU A 213 14.33 -10.66 4.12
N GLN A 214 15.52 -10.78 3.51
CA GLN A 214 16.77 -10.69 4.26
C GLN A 214 17.02 -9.29 4.81
N LEU A 215 16.70 -8.26 4.03
CA LEU A 215 16.75 -6.88 4.50
C LEU A 215 15.74 -6.65 5.63
N GLY A 216 14.52 -7.18 5.47
CA GLY A 216 13.49 -7.15 6.52
C GLY A 216 13.95 -7.78 7.84
N ARG A 217 14.64 -8.92 7.79
CA ARG A 217 15.23 -9.58 8.97
C ARG A 217 16.31 -8.74 9.65
N GLN A 218 17.17 -8.06 8.88
CA GLN A 218 18.17 -7.15 9.44
C GLN A 218 17.51 -5.98 10.17
N ILE A 219 16.43 -5.42 9.60
CA ILE A 219 15.65 -4.35 10.24
C ILE A 219 14.94 -4.87 11.49
N HIS A 220 14.38 -6.09 11.46
CA HIS A 220 13.81 -6.71 12.66
C HIS A 220 14.85 -6.81 13.77
N GLN A 221 16.06 -7.30 13.48
CA GLN A 221 17.14 -7.35 14.47
C GLN A 221 17.52 -5.97 15.03
N LEU A 222 17.48 -4.92 14.20
CA LEU A 222 17.66 -3.54 14.65
C LEU A 222 16.55 -3.13 15.63
N ILE A 223 15.29 -3.43 15.29
CA ILE A 223 14.12 -3.14 16.14
C ILE A 223 14.25 -3.83 17.50
N SER A 224 14.59 -5.11 17.52
CA SER A 224 14.75 -5.91 18.73
C SER A 224 15.78 -5.34 19.72
N LYS A 225 16.76 -4.57 19.23
CA LYS A 225 17.82 -3.93 20.05
C LYS A 225 17.45 -2.54 20.55
N THR A 226 16.25 -2.05 20.27
CA THR A 226 15.81 -0.69 20.62
C THR A 226 14.49 -0.73 21.41
N PRO A 227 14.08 0.38 22.05
CA PRO A 227 12.76 0.48 22.67
C PRO A 227 11.58 0.24 21.71
N LEU A 228 11.82 0.32 20.39
CA LEU A 228 10.82 0.08 19.35
C LEU A 228 10.37 -1.39 19.29
N SER A 229 11.08 -2.32 19.93
CA SER A 229 10.63 -3.70 20.12
C SER A 229 9.27 -3.81 20.84
N ARG A 230 8.89 -2.79 21.61
CA ARG A 230 7.60 -2.71 22.33
C ARG A 230 6.57 -1.85 21.60
N ASP A 231 6.92 -1.25 20.46
CA ASP A 231 6.05 -0.37 19.70
C ASP A 231 5.10 -1.19 18.81
N THR A 232 3.78 -1.04 19.03
CA THR A 232 2.75 -1.77 18.29
C THR A 232 2.78 -1.50 16.79
N THR A 233 3.17 -0.28 16.37
CA THR A 233 3.25 0.09 14.94
C THR A 233 4.44 -0.63 14.28
N ALA A 234 5.58 -0.70 14.94
CA ALA A 234 6.75 -1.46 14.49
C ALA A 234 6.44 -2.96 14.39
N GLY A 235 5.81 -3.55 15.42
CA GLY A 235 5.36 -4.95 15.41
C GLY A 235 4.38 -5.26 14.28
N THR A 236 3.36 -4.41 14.10
CA THR A 236 2.37 -4.55 13.00
C THR A 236 3.03 -4.45 11.62
N SER A 237 3.99 -3.53 11.46
CA SER A 237 4.76 -3.39 10.21
C SER A 237 5.64 -4.61 9.92
N LEU A 238 6.20 -5.24 10.96
CA LEU A 238 6.96 -6.49 10.84
C LEU A 238 6.06 -7.64 10.39
N ILE A 239 4.87 -7.80 10.98
CA ILE A 239 3.88 -8.83 10.58
C ILE A 239 3.53 -8.67 9.10
N SER A 240 3.21 -7.45 8.67
CA SER A 240 2.91 -7.17 7.26
C SER A 240 4.10 -7.47 6.35
N MET A 241 5.33 -7.15 6.78
CA MET A 241 6.53 -7.38 5.98
C MET A 241 6.82 -8.86 5.81
N TYR A 242 6.84 -9.63 6.90
CA TYR A 242 7.07 -11.07 6.85
C TYR A 242 6.01 -11.78 6.02
N SER A 243 4.73 -11.43 6.20
CA SER A 243 3.63 -11.99 5.40
C SER A 243 3.82 -11.69 3.91
N LYS A 244 4.04 -10.43 3.53
CA LYS A 244 4.21 -10.03 2.12
C LYS A 244 5.51 -10.52 1.47
N CYS A 245 6.50 -10.93 2.26
CA CYS A 245 7.73 -11.57 1.82
C CYS A 245 7.66 -13.11 1.81
N GLY A 246 6.51 -13.70 2.12
CA GLY A 246 6.30 -15.15 2.05
C GLY A 246 6.91 -15.93 3.22
N ASP A 247 6.99 -15.33 4.41
CA ASP A 247 7.42 -15.97 5.65
C ASP A 247 6.37 -15.76 6.76
N LEU A 248 5.22 -16.42 6.55
CA LEU A 248 4.08 -16.34 7.47
C LEU A 248 4.41 -16.87 8.88
N ARG A 249 5.36 -17.80 8.98
CA ARG A 249 5.79 -18.37 10.26
C ARG A 249 6.39 -17.31 11.16
N ASP A 250 7.34 -16.53 10.65
CA ASP A 250 7.95 -15.45 11.43
C ASP A 250 6.96 -14.30 11.66
N ALA A 251 6.02 -14.04 10.73
CA ALA A 251 4.91 -13.10 10.98
C ALA A 251 4.06 -13.51 12.19
N TRP A 252 3.70 -14.80 12.27
CA TRP A 252 2.91 -15.34 13.38
C TRP A 252 3.67 -15.30 14.71
N LYS A 253 4.98 -15.58 14.71
CA LYS A 253 5.81 -15.43 15.92
C LYS A 253 5.80 -14.00 16.45
N VAL A 254 6.01 -13.01 15.57
CA VAL A 254 5.96 -11.59 15.95
C VAL A 254 4.59 -11.26 16.55
N PHE A 255 3.50 -11.71 15.92
CA PHE A 255 2.15 -11.51 16.45
C PHE A 255 2.00 -12.08 17.86
N LEU A 256 2.46 -13.32 18.10
CA LEU A 256 2.39 -13.97 19.41
C LEU A 256 3.24 -13.27 20.48
N GLU A 257 4.44 -12.80 20.12
CA GLU A 257 5.38 -12.13 21.03
C GLU A 257 4.95 -10.69 21.41
N MET A 258 4.01 -10.08 20.70
CA MET A 258 3.52 -8.73 21.00
C MET A 258 2.68 -8.70 22.29
N ASN A 259 3.08 -7.82 23.22
CA ASN A 259 2.37 -7.59 24.50
C ASN A 259 1.03 -6.84 24.35
N GLN A 260 0.90 -6.04 23.30
CA GLN A 260 -0.26 -5.19 23.03
C GLN A 260 -0.57 -5.29 21.53
N ARG A 261 -1.80 -5.69 21.21
CA ARG A 261 -2.27 -5.87 19.84
C ARG A 261 -3.50 -5.00 19.65
N ASP A 262 -3.40 -4.03 18.74
CA ASP A 262 -4.55 -3.20 18.39
C ASP A 262 -5.32 -3.80 17.21
N VAL A 263 -6.44 -3.18 16.83
CA VAL A 263 -7.27 -3.61 15.70
C VAL A 263 -6.45 -3.74 14.40
N VAL A 264 -5.42 -2.90 14.23
CA VAL A 264 -4.55 -2.92 13.04
C VAL A 264 -3.62 -4.13 13.07
N THR A 265 -3.07 -4.49 14.24
CA THR A 265 -2.26 -5.69 14.45
C THR A 265 -3.04 -6.96 14.08
N TRP A 266 -4.26 -7.12 14.59
CA TRP A 266 -5.13 -8.26 14.27
C TRP A 266 -5.46 -8.30 12.77
N SER A 267 -5.85 -7.15 12.20
CA SER A 267 -6.18 -7.04 10.77
C SER A 267 -5.00 -7.41 9.86
N ALA A 268 -3.77 -7.04 10.25
CA ALA A 268 -2.56 -7.38 9.51
C ALA A 268 -2.31 -8.90 9.48
N MET A 269 -2.53 -9.59 10.60
CA MET A 269 -2.34 -11.05 10.68
C MET A 269 -3.46 -11.81 9.97
N ILE A 270 -4.72 -11.39 10.11
CA ILE A 270 -5.87 -11.94 9.35
C ILE A 270 -5.59 -11.82 7.84
N SER A 271 -5.14 -10.65 7.39
CA SER A 271 -4.75 -10.42 5.98
C SER A 271 -3.58 -11.30 5.55
N GLY A 272 -2.60 -11.54 6.44
CA GLY A 272 -1.49 -12.46 6.21
C GLY A 272 -1.96 -13.89 5.96
N PHE A 273 -2.81 -14.43 6.83
CA PHE A 273 -3.42 -15.76 6.63
C PHE A 273 -4.21 -15.84 5.33
N ALA A 274 -5.05 -14.84 5.05
CA ALA A 274 -5.83 -14.76 3.83
C ALA A 274 -4.96 -14.72 2.55
N GLN A 275 -3.86 -13.94 2.53
CA GLN A 275 -2.92 -13.90 1.41
C GLN A 275 -2.25 -15.25 1.16
N HIS A 276 -2.05 -16.04 2.21
CA HIS A 276 -1.44 -17.37 2.14
C HIS A 276 -2.44 -18.51 1.86
N GLY A 277 -3.71 -18.19 1.58
CA GLY A 277 -4.74 -19.18 1.28
C GLY A 277 -5.27 -19.93 2.51
N LEU A 278 -4.92 -19.49 3.72
CA LEU A 278 -5.35 -20.09 4.98
C LEU A 278 -6.65 -19.44 5.47
N GLY A 279 -7.70 -19.51 4.64
CA GLY A 279 -8.97 -18.81 4.85
C GLY A 279 -9.63 -19.14 6.19
N ASN A 280 -9.73 -20.41 6.54
CA ASN A 280 -10.34 -20.83 7.81
C ASN A 280 -9.59 -20.26 9.02
N LEU A 281 -8.25 -20.34 9.03
CA LEU A 281 -7.44 -19.76 10.12
C LEU A 281 -7.60 -18.23 10.23
N ALA A 282 -7.80 -17.54 9.10
CA ALA A 282 -8.09 -16.11 9.11
C ALA A 282 -9.47 -15.80 9.73
N LEU A 283 -10.47 -16.65 9.49
CA LEU A 283 -11.80 -16.52 10.10
C LEU A 283 -11.77 -16.87 11.59
N ASP A 284 -11.07 -17.93 11.98
CA ASP A 284 -10.88 -18.29 13.39
C ASP A 284 -10.21 -17.15 14.17
N LEU A 285 -9.20 -16.51 13.56
CA LEU A 285 -8.50 -15.37 14.16
C LEU A 285 -9.40 -14.11 14.22
N PHE A 286 -10.31 -13.93 13.26
CA PHE A 286 -11.32 -12.88 13.34
C PHE A 286 -12.28 -13.11 14.52
N ASP A 287 -12.73 -14.34 14.72
CA ASP A 287 -13.60 -14.67 15.85
C ASP A 287 -12.88 -14.49 17.19
N GLU A 288 -11.60 -14.84 17.27
CA GLU A 288 -10.76 -14.57 18.45
C GLU A 288 -10.63 -13.07 18.72
N MET A 289 -10.37 -12.25 17.68
CA MET A 289 -10.32 -10.80 17.78
C MET A 289 -11.63 -10.23 18.37
N VAL A 290 -12.78 -10.70 17.88
CA VAL A 290 -14.10 -10.25 18.39
C VAL A 290 -14.31 -10.69 19.84
N LYS A 291 -13.92 -11.92 20.20
CA LYS A 291 -14.00 -12.43 21.59
C LYS A 291 -13.12 -11.64 22.56
N ASP A 292 -11.99 -11.12 22.09
CA ASP A 292 -11.10 -10.23 22.86
C ASP A 292 -11.65 -8.79 23.01
N GLY A 293 -12.90 -8.55 22.58
CA GLY A 293 -13.58 -7.26 22.70
C GLY A 293 -13.15 -6.22 21.67
N MET A 294 -12.36 -6.62 20.68
CA MET A 294 -11.88 -5.71 19.64
C MET A 294 -12.94 -5.50 18.58
N ARG A 295 -13.23 -4.25 18.25
CA ARG A 295 -14.19 -3.91 17.19
C ARG A 295 -13.50 -3.98 15.81
N PRO A 296 -13.94 -4.87 14.91
CA PRO A 296 -13.42 -4.94 13.54
C PRO A 296 -13.54 -3.61 12.81
N SER A 297 -12.53 -3.31 11.98
CA SER A 297 -12.49 -2.14 11.11
C SER A 297 -12.78 -2.52 9.66
N SER A 298 -12.95 -1.52 8.78
CA SER A 298 -13.02 -1.76 7.33
C SER A 298 -11.83 -2.59 6.82
N ILE A 299 -10.60 -2.33 7.31
CA ILE A 299 -9.42 -3.09 6.90
C ILE A 299 -9.52 -4.56 7.34
N THR A 300 -10.09 -4.82 8.52
CA THR A 300 -10.34 -6.18 9.03
C THR A 300 -11.25 -6.94 8.08
N PHE A 301 -12.36 -6.33 7.64
CA PHE A 301 -13.30 -6.95 6.72
C PHE A 301 -12.71 -7.17 5.31
N VAL A 302 -11.83 -6.30 4.81
CA VAL A 302 -11.07 -6.60 3.58
C VAL A 302 -10.28 -7.91 3.76
N GLY A 303 -9.62 -8.11 4.90
CA GLY A 303 -8.89 -9.34 5.22
C GLY A 303 -9.79 -10.58 5.26
N VAL A 304 -10.93 -10.50 5.93
CA VAL A 304 -11.94 -11.58 6.04
C VAL A 304 -12.53 -11.95 4.68
N LEU A 305 -12.94 -10.96 3.89
CA LEU A 305 -13.51 -11.19 2.55
C LEU A 305 -12.46 -11.74 1.58
N MET A 306 -11.21 -11.30 1.69
CA MET A 306 -10.09 -11.89 0.95
C MET A 306 -9.85 -13.35 1.34
N ALA A 307 -9.99 -13.70 2.63
CA ALA A 307 -9.91 -15.07 3.10
C ALA A 307 -11.02 -15.94 2.49
N CYS A 308 -12.26 -15.45 2.51
CA CYS A 308 -13.40 -16.12 1.88
C CYS A 308 -13.17 -16.30 0.37
N ASN A 309 -12.72 -15.25 -0.32
CA ASN A 309 -12.34 -15.28 -1.73
C ASN A 309 -11.29 -16.37 -2.02
N HIS A 310 -10.19 -16.41 -1.28
CA HIS A 310 -9.12 -17.38 -1.56
C HIS A 310 -9.44 -18.81 -1.15
N ALA A 311 -10.41 -19.01 -0.25
CA ALA A 311 -10.89 -20.34 0.16
C ALA A 311 -12.17 -20.79 -0.55
N GLY A 312 -12.76 -19.96 -1.42
CA GLY A 312 -14.00 -20.27 -2.13
C GLY A 312 -15.26 -20.30 -1.26
N LEU A 313 -15.22 -19.62 -0.11
CA LEU A 313 -16.30 -19.61 0.89
C LEU A 313 -17.36 -18.55 0.53
N VAL A 314 -18.11 -18.78 -0.55
CA VAL A 314 -19.05 -17.80 -1.13
C VAL A 314 -20.11 -17.34 -0.13
N GLU A 315 -20.78 -18.29 0.53
CA GLU A 315 -21.89 -17.99 1.45
C GLU A 315 -21.41 -17.20 2.68
N GLN A 316 -20.29 -17.62 3.28
CA GLN A 316 -19.68 -16.88 4.40
C GLN A 316 -19.19 -15.49 3.97
N GLY A 317 -18.63 -15.36 2.77
CA GLY A 317 -18.24 -14.05 2.23
C GLY A 317 -19.42 -13.09 2.11
N MET A 318 -20.58 -13.57 1.65
CA MET A 318 -21.82 -12.79 1.59
C MET A 318 -22.34 -12.44 2.98
N GLU A 319 -22.27 -13.37 3.93
CA GLU A 319 -22.65 -13.15 5.32
C GLU A 319 -21.80 -12.03 5.95
N TYR A 320 -20.48 -12.15 5.89
CA TYR A 320 -19.56 -11.13 6.44
C TYR A 320 -19.71 -9.77 5.75
N PHE A 321 -19.97 -9.74 4.45
CA PHE A 321 -20.19 -8.50 3.70
C PHE A 321 -21.41 -7.73 4.22
N ASN A 322 -22.48 -8.44 4.58
CA ASN A 322 -23.68 -7.85 5.17
C ASN A 322 -23.50 -7.53 6.67
N LEU A 323 -22.88 -8.43 7.42
CA LEU A 323 -22.56 -8.30 8.85
C LEU A 323 -21.80 -7.00 9.14
N MET A 324 -20.82 -6.67 8.29
CA MET A 324 -19.99 -5.48 8.38
C MET A 324 -20.81 -4.18 8.54
N VAL A 325 -21.88 -4.03 7.75
CA VAL A 325 -22.75 -2.85 7.80
C VAL A 325 -23.75 -2.98 8.94
N ARG A 326 -24.43 -4.13 9.03
CA ARG A 326 -25.55 -4.36 9.95
C ARG A 326 -25.13 -4.29 11.42
N ASP A 327 -24.05 -4.97 11.78
CA ASP A 327 -23.69 -5.22 13.19
C ASP A 327 -22.52 -4.31 13.62
N TYR A 328 -21.65 -3.95 12.69
CA TYR A 328 -20.46 -3.14 12.98
C TYR A 328 -20.54 -1.70 12.48
N GLY A 329 -21.53 -1.33 11.67
CA GLY A 329 -21.70 0.02 11.14
C GLY A 329 -20.52 0.50 10.29
N VAL A 330 -19.80 -0.42 9.66
CA VAL A 330 -18.62 -0.11 8.84
C VAL A 330 -19.07 0.24 7.43
N GLU A 331 -18.66 1.41 6.95
CA GLU A 331 -18.97 1.89 5.61
C GLU A 331 -18.31 1.01 4.53
N MET A 332 -19.08 0.68 3.49
CA MET A 332 -18.57 -0.09 2.35
C MET A 332 -17.63 0.76 1.49
N ARG A 333 -16.43 0.25 1.24
CA ARG A 333 -15.39 0.87 0.41
C ARG A 333 -15.17 0.06 -0.87
N PRO A 334 -14.53 0.66 -1.91
CA PRO A 334 -14.21 -0.03 -3.16
C PRO A 334 -13.46 -1.36 -2.97
N ASP A 335 -12.62 -1.46 -1.94
CA ASP A 335 -11.85 -2.68 -1.65
C ASP A 335 -12.74 -3.86 -1.26
N HIS A 336 -13.79 -3.64 -0.45
CA HIS A 336 -14.73 -4.69 -0.07
C HIS A 336 -15.47 -5.24 -1.29
N TYR A 337 -15.95 -4.35 -2.18
CA TYR A 337 -16.60 -4.73 -3.43
C TYR A 337 -15.65 -5.47 -4.36
N THR A 338 -14.37 -5.07 -4.42
CA THR A 338 -13.36 -5.77 -5.23
C THR A 338 -13.17 -7.21 -4.75
N CYS A 339 -13.09 -7.45 -3.44
CA CYS A 339 -13.01 -8.80 -2.88
C CYS A 339 -14.25 -9.64 -3.21
N MET A 340 -15.45 -9.06 -3.10
CA MET A 340 -16.71 -9.77 -3.37
C MET A 340 -16.89 -10.09 -4.85
N VAL A 341 -16.57 -9.16 -5.75
CA VAL A 341 -16.61 -9.41 -7.20
C VAL A 341 -15.59 -10.47 -7.60
N ASP A 342 -14.41 -10.51 -6.97
CA ASP A 342 -13.44 -11.60 -7.18
C ASP A 342 -13.99 -12.95 -6.72
N LEU A 343 -14.55 -13.00 -5.50
CA LEU A 343 -15.15 -14.21 -4.93
C LEU A 343 -16.27 -14.78 -5.82
N LEU A 344 -17.23 -13.93 -6.18
CA LEU A 344 -18.35 -14.30 -7.06
C LEU A 344 -17.84 -14.71 -8.45
N GLY A 345 -16.92 -13.93 -9.02
CA GLY A 345 -16.31 -14.20 -10.31
C GLY A 345 -15.59 -15.56 -10.36
N ARG A 346 -14.76 -15.88 -9.37
CA ARG A 346 -14.07 -17.18 -9.31
C ARG A 346 -15.04 -18.34 -9.13
N SER A 347 -16.10 -18.15 -8.36
CA SER A 347 -17.15 -19.17 -8.16
C SER A 347 -18.08 -19.38 -9.36
N GLY A 348 -17.97 -18.56 -10.41
CA GLY A 348 -18.81 -18.64 -11.62
C GLY A 348 -20.15 -17.91 -11.52
N LYS A 349 -20.45 -17.30 -10.38
CA LYS A 349 -21.65 -16.45 -10.16
C LYS A 349 -21.46 -15.06 -10.79
N LEU A 350 -21.30 -15.02 -12.12
CA LEU A 350 -20.93 -13.80 -12.84
C LEU A 350 -22.06 -12.76 -12.88
N GLU A 351 -23.31 -13.21 -12.97
CA GLU A 351 -24.50 -12.34 -12.94
C GLU A 351 -24.59 -11.60 -11.60
N ASP A 352 -24.42 -12.33 -10.49
CA ASP A 352 -24.40 -11.75 -9.14
C ASP A 352 -23.28 -10.71 -9.00
N ALA A 353 -22.10 -10.98 -9.59
CA ALA A 353 -20.98 -10.06 -9.59
C ALA A 353 -21.32 -8.75 -10.34
N VAL A 354 -21.99 -8.85 -11.49
CA VAL A 354 -22.45 -7.68 -12.26
C VAL A 354 -23.51 -6.89 -11.49
N ASP A 355 -24.45 -7.57 -10.85
CA ASP A 355 -25.48 -6.91 -10.05
C ASP A 355 -24.90 -6.20 -8.83
N LEU A 356 -23.88 -6.78 -8.20
CA LEU A 356 -23.14 -6.13 -7.14
C LEU A 356 -22.42 -4.87 -7.64
N ILE A 357 -21.86 -4.90 -8.85
CA ILE A 357 -21.23 -3.72 -9.48
C ILE A 357 -22.26 -2.61 -9.72
N LYS A 358 -23.44 -2.96 -10.23
CA LYS A 358 -24.52 -1.99 -10.51
C LYS A 358 -25.08 -1.34 -9.24
N LYS A 359 -25.08 -2.06 -8.11
CA LYS A 359 -25.56 -1.58 -6.81
C LYS A 359 -24.55 -0.70 -6.06
N MET A 360 -23.33 -0.52 -6.58
CA MET A 360 -22.32 0.30 -5.90
C MET A 360 -22.75 1.78 -5.80
N PRO A 361 -22.59 2.42 -4.62
CA PRO A 361 -22.96 3.82 -4.44
C PRO A 361 -21.91 4.82 -4.98
N PHE A 362 -20.81 4.32 -5.56
CA PHE A 362 -19.70 5.10 -6.09
C PHE A 362 -19.22 4.54 -7.43
N LYS A 363 -18.42 5.34 -8.15
CA LYS A 363 -17.82 4.91 -9.42
C LYS A 363 -16.92 3.69 -9.20
N PRO A 364 -17.11 2.58 -9.93
CA PRO A 364 -16.28 1.39 -9.78
C PRO A 364 -14.79 1.69 -9.95
N HIS A 365 -13.95 1.04 -9.13
CA HIS A 365 -12.50 1.10 -9.31
C HIS A 365 -12.09 0.22 -10.51
N PRO A 366 -11.08 0.60 -11.33
CA PRO A 366 -10.61 -0.19 -12.47
C PRO A 366 -10.29 -1.67 -12.14
N ALA A 367 -9.81 -1.93 -10.93
CA ALA A 367 -9.48 -3.28 -10.47
C ALA A 367 -10.70 -4.23 -10.51
N ILE A 368 -11.91 -3.73 -10.20
CA ILE A 368 -13.14 -4.53 -10.15
C ILE A 368 -13.44 -5.14 -11.53
N PHE A 369 -13.41 -4.31 -12.57
CA PHE A 369 -13.62 -4.76 -13.93
C PHE A 369 -12.48 -5.65 -14.45
N GLY A 370 -11.24 -5.36 -14.07
CA GLY A 370 -10.10 -6.23 -14.39
C GLY A 370 -10.25 -7.64 -13.81
N THR A 371 -10.71 -7.74 -12.57
CA THR A 371 -11.00 -9.01 -11.90
C THR A 371 -12.15 -9.76 -12.57
N LEU A 372 -13.27 -9.08 -12.82
CA LEU A 372 -14.43 -9.68 -13.50
C LEU A 372 -14.06 -10.19 -14.90
N LEU A 373 -13.29 -9.39 -15.66
CA LEU A 373 -12.81 -9.78 -16.98
C LEU A 373 -11.95 -11.05 -16.95
N GLY A 374 -11.10 -11.18 -15.92
CA GLY A 374 -10.33 -12.39 -15.67
C GLY A 374 -11.20 -13.61 -15.38
N ALA A 375 -12.26 -13.45 -14.59
CA ALA A 375 -13.23 -14.50 -14.28
C ALA A 375 -14.05 -14.93 -15.51
N CYS A 376 -14.53 -13.97 -16.31
CA CYS A 376 -15.26 -14.25 -17.54
C CYS A 376 -14.44 -15.08 -18.54
N ARG A 377 -13.13 -14.85 -18.62
CA ARG A 377 -12.22 -15.67 -19.45
C ARG A 377 -12.15 -17.12 -18.96
N VAL A 378 -12.15 -17.36 -17.65
CA VAL A 378 -12.11 -18.71 -17.06
C VAL A 378 -13.42 -19.45 -17.32
N HIS A 379 -14.55 -18.77 -17.10
CA HIS A 379 -15.90 -19.33 -17.25
C HIS A 379 -16.46 -19.25 -18.67
N LYS A 380 -15.68 -18.73 -19.62
CA LYS A 380 -16.04 -18.55 -21.04
C LYS A 380 -17.37 -17.78 -21.25
N ASN A 381 -17.65 -16.80 -20.39
CA ASN A 381 -18.83 -15.94 -20.51
C ASN A 381 -18.48 -14.64 -21.23
N PHE A 382 -18.88 -14.55 -22.48
CA PHE A 382 -18.44 -13.51 -23.42
C PHE A 382 -19.16 -12.17 -23.26
N GLU A 383 -20.46 -12.21 -22.96
CA GLU A 383 -21.29 -11.01 -22.83
C GLU A 383 -20.84 -10.15 -21.64
N ILE A 384 -20.60 -10.79 -20.50
CA ILE A 384 -20.11 -10.10 -19.29
C ILE A 384 -18.66 -9.64 -19.49
N ALA A 385 -17.86 -10.36 -20.28
CA ALA A 385 -16.50 -9.94 -20.60
C ALA A 385 -16.48 -8.61 -21.38
N GLU A 386 -17.38 -8.45 -22.36
CA GLU A 386 -17.49 -7.19 -23.12
C GLU A 386 -17.96 -6.03 -22.23
N PHE A 387 -18.94 -6.28 -21.34
CA PHE A 387 -19.36 -5.31 -20.33
C PHE A 387 -18.20 -4.86 -19.44
N ALA A 388 -17.43 -5.81 -18.90
CA ALA A 388 -16.31 -5.52 -18.02
C ALA A 388 -15.20 -4.74 -18.74
N ALA A 389 -14.87 -5.14 -19.97
CA ALA A 389 -13.85 -4.46 -20.76
C ALA A 389 -14.25 -3.02 -21.11
N LYS A 390 -15.51 -2.80 -21.51
CA LYS A 390 -16.04 -1.46 -21.79
C LYS A 390 -16.03 -0.57 -20.54
N GLY A 391 -16.52 -1.08 -19.41
CA GLY A 391 -16.48 -0.37 -18.13
C GLY A 391 -15.06 0.01 -17.70
N LEU A 392 -14.08 -0.86 -17.94
CA LEU A 392 -12.68 -0.57 -17.64
C LEU A 392 -12.10 0.52 -18.54
N LEU A 393 -12.44 0.53 -19.84
CA LEU A 393 -12.00 1.55 -20.79
C LEU A 393 -12.67 2.90 -20.56
N ASP A 394 -13.92 2.92 -20.10
CA ASP A 394 -14.64 4.15 -19.75
C ASP A 394 -14.04 4.83 -18.51
N ILE A 395 -13.52 4.04 -17.54
CA ILE A 395 -12.85 4.58 -16.35
C ILE A 395 -11.40 4.93 -16.64
N ASN A 396 -10.66 4.04 -17.30
CA ASN A 396 -9.25 4.22 -17.63
C ASN A 396 -8.98 3.96 -19.11
N PRO A 397 -9.17 4.98 -19.97
CA PRO A 397 -8.98 4.87 -21.42
C PRO A 397 -7.54 4.55 -21.85
N ARG A 398 -6.58 4.62 -20.93
CA ARG A 398 -5.15 4.34 -21.15
C ARG A 398 -4.70 3.01 -20.52
N SER A 399 -5.63 2.19 -20.03
CA SER A 399 -5.30 0.90 -19.40
C SER A 399 -4.81 -0.13 -20.42
N ALA A 400 -3.50 -0.34 -20.51
CA ALA A 400 -2.90 -1.37 -21.37
C ALA A 400 -3.47 -2.76 -21.08
N THR A 401 -3.68 -3.08 -19.80
CA THR A 401 -4.23 -4.36 -19.34
C THR A 401 -5.63 -4.60 -19.88
N ALA A 402 -6.48 -3.58 -19.93
CA ALA A 402 -7.85 -3.68 -20.45
C ALA A 402 -7.85 -4.10 -21.92
N TYR A 403 -7.06 -3.39 -22.74
CA TYR A 403 -6.92 -3.69 -24.17
C TYR A 403 -6.34 -5.08 -24.40
N ILE A 404 -5.30 -5.48 -23.65
CA ILE A 404 -4.69 -6.80 -23.80
C ILE A 404 -5.68 -7.91 -23.43
N GLN A 405 -6.38 -7.79 -22.31
CA GLN A 405 -7.37 -8.79 -21.90
C GLN A 405 -8.53 -8.87 -22.88
N LEU A 406 -9.02 -7.73 -23.39
CA LEU A 406 -10.07 -7.69 -24.41
C LEU A 406 -9.60 -8.34 -25.72
N ALA A 407 -8.39 -8.05 -26.18
CA ALA A 407 -7.81 -8.69 -27.35
C ALA A 407 -7.67 -10.21 -27.15
N ASN A 408 -7.24 -10.65 -25.97
CA ASN A 408 -7.12 -12.06 -25.64
C ASN A 408 -8.48 -12.78 -25.66
N ILE A 409 -9.54 -12.11 -25.18
CA ILE A 409 -10.90 -12.63 -25.19
C ILE A 409 -11.46 -12.72 -26.63
N TYR A 410 -11.22 -11.71 -27.47
CA TYR A 410 -11.60 -11.81 -28.89
C TYR A 410 -10.79 -12.87 -29.64
N ALA A 411 -9.52 -13.04 -29.31
CA ALA A 411 -8.67 -14.09 -29.87
C ALA A 411 -9.20 -15.49 -29.49
N SER A 412 -9.63 -15.70 -28.24
CA SER A 412 -10.24 -16.98 -27.84
C SER A 412 -11.59 -17.26 -28.52
N MET A 413 -12.21 -16.24 -29.11
CA MET A 413 -13.42 -16.35 -29.94
C MET A 413 -13.13 -16.45 -31.45
N ASN A 414 -11.85 -16.52 -31.87
CA ASN A 414 -11.43 -16.43 -33.27
C ASN A 414 -11.91 -15.17 -34.01
N ARG A 415 -12.20 -14.07 -33.29
CA ARG A 415 -12.67 -12.79 -33.86
C ARG A 415 -11.50 -11.86 -34.18
N TRP A 416 -10.66 -12.27 -35.12
CA TRP A 416 -9.40 -11.59 -35.45
C TRP A 416 -9.55 -10.13 -35.91
N ASP A 417 -10.67 -9.78 -36.54
CA ASP A 417 -10.96 -8.40 -36.93
C ASP A 417 -11.08 -7.46 -35.72
N GLN A 418 -11.74 -7.94 -34.65
CA GLN A 418 -11.89 -7.19 -33.41
C GLN A 418 -10.56 -7.11 -32.66
N VAL A 419 -9.77 -8.19 -32.64
CA VAL A 419 -8.40 -8.20 -32.12
C VAL A 419 -7.56 -7.11 -32.82
N ALA A 420 -7.61 -7.06 -34.15
CA ALA A 420 -6.91 -6.04 -34.93
C ALA A 420 -7.37 -4.62 -34.59
N GLY A 421 -8.68 -4.42 -34.38
CA GLY A 421 -9.26 -3.15 -33.92
C GLY A 421 -8.73 -2.71 -32.56
N VAL A 422 -8.71 -3.60 -31.57
CA VAL A 422 -8.19 -3.35 -30.22
C VAL A 422 -6.70 -2.98 -30.27
N TRP A 423 -5.89 -3.70 -31.08
CA TRP A 423 -4.47 -3.37 -31.26
C TRP A 423 -4.25 -2.04 -31.98
N ARG A 424 -5.12 -1.67 -32.93
CA ARG A 424 -5.08 -0.37 -33.61
C ARG A 424 -5.30 0.76 -32.60
N SER A 425 -6.34 0.67 -31.78
CA SER A 425 -6.62 1.65 -30.72
C SER A 425 -5.47 1.78 -29.71
N LEU A 426 -4.81 0.66 -29.36
CA LEU A 426 -3.65 0.67 -28.46
C LEU A 426 -2.47 1.46 -29.05
N ARG A 427 -2.20 1.29 -30.35
CA ARG A 427 -1.14 2.01 -31.07
C ARG A 427 -1.45 3.50 -31.23
N GLU A 428 -2.67 3.84 -31.65
CA GLU A 428 -3.12 5.23 -31.82
C GLU A 428 -3.01 6.02 -30.51
N ARG A 429 -3.32 5.39 -29.38
CA ARG A 429 -3.25 6.02 -28.04
C ARG A 429 -1.85 5.99 -27.41
N LYS A 430 -0.84 5.45 -28.12
CA LYS A 430 0.56 5.31 -27.64
C LYS A 430 0.66 4.66 -26.26
N ILE A 431 -0.21 3.68 -25.98
CA ILE A 431 -0.25 3.01 -24.68
C ILE A 431 0.92 2.04 -24.55
N VAL A 432 1.73 2.20 -23.51
CA VAL A 432 2.88 1.32 -23.21
C VAL A 432 2.40 0.11 -22.40
N LYS A 433 2.77 -1.10 -22.84
CA LYS A 433 2.46 -2.34 -22.14
C LYS A 433 3.34 -2.49 -20.89
N THR A 434 2.75 -2.83 -19.76
CA THR A 434 3.52 -3.26 -18.58
C THR A 434 4.04 -4.68 -18.81
N PRO A 435 5.35 -4.91 -18.85
CA PRO A 435 5.88 -6.25 -19.02
C PRO A 435 5.63 -7.11 -17.76
N GLY A 436 5.28 -8.38 -17.97
CA GLY A 436 5.30 -9.37 -16.91
C GLY A 436 6.74 -9.76 -16.58
N TYR A 437 7.10 -9.73 -15.31
CA TYR A 437 8.39 -10.22 -14.84
C TYR A 437 8.20 -10.94 -13.51
N SER A 438 9.08 -11.91 -13.27
CA SER A 438 9.19 -12.61 -12.01
C SER A 438 10.55 -12.33 -11.39
N TRP A 439 10.65 -12.36 -10.07
CA TRP A 439 11.92 -12.13 -9.40
C TRP A 439 12.11 -12.99 -8.16
N ILE A 440 13.38 -13.12 -7.78
CA ILE A 440 13.85 -13.86 -6.62
C ILE A 440 14.95 -13.04 -5.91
N GLU A 441 14.96 -13.08 -4.59
CA GLU A 441 16.05 -12.50 -3.78
C GLU A 441 17.14 -13.55 -3.57
N TYR A 442 18.38 -13.23 -3.96
CA TYR A 442 19.55 -14.05 -3.67
C TYR A 442 20.72 -13.15 -3.24
N LYS A 443 21.37 -13.50 -2.12
CA LYS A 443 22.46 -12.70 -1.52
C LYS A 443 22.14 -11.19 -1.41
N SER A 444 20.94 -10.87 -0.93
CA SER A 444 20.44 -9.49 -0.74
C SER A 444 20.38 -8.65 -2.04
N ARG A 445 20.29 -9.33 -3.19
CA ARG A 445 20.03 -8.72 -4.50
C ARG A 445 18.79 -9.34 -5.14
N VAL A 446 18.00 -8.50 -5.79
CA VAL A 446 16.80 -8.94 -6.51
C VAL A 446 17.19 -9.27 -7.96
N HIS A 447 17.01 -10.52 -8.36
CA HIS A 447 17.21 -10.98 -9.74
C HIS A 447 15.86 -11.00 -10.46
N LYS A 448 15.73 -10.22 -11.53
CA LYS A 448 14.50 -10.08 -12.31
C LYS A 448 14.60 -10.87 -13.61
N PHE A 449 13.51 -11.55 -13.96
CA PHE A 449 13.38 -12.38 -15.17
C PHE A 449 12.14 -11.95 -15.94
N ARG A 450 12.29 -11.76 -17.25
CA ARG A 450 11.20 -11.46 -18.17
C ARG A 450 11.14 -12.53 -19.25
N SER A 451 9.93 -12.81 -19.75
CA SER A 451 9.75 -13.72 -20.87
C SER A 451 10.49 -13.19 -22.10
N GLY A 452 11.40 -13.98 -22.66
CA GLY A 452 12.23 -13.60 -23.80
C GLY A 452 13.42 -12.67 -23.48
N ASP A 453 13.72 -12.45 -22.20
CA ASP A 453 14.87 -11.62 -21.80
C ASP A 453 16.19 -12.34 -22.11
N ARG A 454 17.14 -11.61 -22.70
CA ARG A 454 18.47 -12.13 -23.08
C ARG A 454 19.60 -11.60 -22.17
N VAL A 455 19.25 -10.80 -21.17
CA VAL A 455 20.23 -9.93 -20.48
C VAL A 455 20.75 -10.54 -19.17
N HIS A 456 20.19 -11.65 -18.69
CA HIS A 456 20.70 -12.28 -17.46
C HIS A 456 22.05 -12.98 -17.73
N SER A 457 23.08 -12.68 -16.92
CA SER A 457 24.45 -13.18 -17.11
C SER A 457 24.58 -14.70 -17.09
N GLU A 458 23.62 -15.39 -16.46
CA GLU A 458 23.64 -16.85 -16.28
C GLU A 458 22.55 -17.59 -17.08
N LEU A 459 21.99 -16.94 -18.11
CA LEU A 459 20.83 -17.46 -18.84
C LEU A 459 21.05 -18.87 -19.42
N SER A 460 22.24 -19.17 -19.93
CA SER A 460 22.56 -20.50 -20.50
C SER A 460 22.42 -21.62 -19.47
N SER A 461 22.85 -21.39 -18.23
CA SER A 461 22.71 -22.36 -17.14
C SER A 461 21.24 -22.54 -16.73
N ILE A 462 20.48 -21.44 -16.72
CA ILE A 462 19.04 -21.45 -16.41
C ILE A 462 18.27 -22.24 -17.47
N HIS A 463 18.54 -21.99 -18.76
CA HIS A 463 17.90 -22.73 -19.86
C HIS A 463 18.23 -24.21 -19.80
N SER A 464 19.50 -24.57 -19.59
CA SER A 464 19.88 -25.97 -19.43
C SER A 464 19.15 -26.65 -18.27
N LYS A 465 18.95 -25.96 -17.14
CA LYS A 465 18.17 -26.49 -16.02
C LYS A 465 16.68 -26.60 -16.36
N LEU A 466 16.12 -25.67 -17.13
CA LEU A 466 14.74 -25.76 -17.60
C LEU A 466 14.52 -26.95 -18.52
N ASP A 467 15.44 -27.22 -19.44
CA ASP A 467 15.35 -28.37 -20.35
C ASP A 467 15.44 -29.70 -19.56
N GLU A 468 16.26 -29.76 -18.50
CA GLU A 468 16.31 -30.89 -17.56
C GLU A 468 14.96 -31.07 -16.85
N LEU A 469 14.40 -29.98 -16.31
CA LEU A 469 13.12 -29.99 -15.60
C LEU A 469 11.98 -30.40 -16.53
N GLU A 470 11.94 -29.88 -17.76
CA GLU A 470 10.91 -30.22 -18.74
C GLU A 470 10.86 -31.72 -19.00
N LYS A 471 12.02 -32.36 -19.21
CA LYS A 471 12.11 -33.81 -19.41
C LYS A 471 11.55 -34.57 -18.20
N LYS A 472 11.93 -34.18 -16.98
CA LYS A 472 11.41 -34.82 -15.75
C LYS A 472 9.92 -34.59 -15.56
N MET A 473 9.43 -33.38 -15.84
CA MET A 473 8.01 -33.04 -15.75
C MET A 473 7.18 -33.88 -16.74
N ARG A 474 7.64 -34.01 -17.99
CA ARG A 474 6.95 -34.84 -19.00
C ARG A 474 6.92 -36.32 -18.62
N LEU A 475 8.02 -36.85 -18.06
CA LEU A 475 8.03 -38.22 -17.51
C LEU A 475 7.04 -38.41 -16.35
N ALA A 476 6.76 -37.35 -15.59
CA ALA A 476 5.76 -37.35 -14.52
C ALA A 476 4.32 -37.09 -15.02
N GLY A 477 4.11 -36.87 -16.32
CA GLY A 477 2.78 -36.67 -16.93
C GLY A 477 2.38 -35.21 -17.18
N TYR A 478 3.30 -34.25 -17.07
CA TYR A 478 3.04 -32.86 -17.43
C TYR A 478 2.85 -32.68 -18.94
N VAL A 479 1.78 -31.98 -19.32
CA VAL A 479 1.48 -31.55 -20.69
C VAL A 479 1.32 -30.02 -20.69
N PRO A 480 2.05 -29.28 -21.54
CA PRO A 480 1.89 -27.83 -21.64
C PRO A 480 0.48 -27.41 -22.07
N ASP A 481 -0.10 -26.43 -21.39
CA ASP A 481 -1.42 -25.88 -21.74
C ASP A 481 -1.26 -24.79 -22.81
N LEU A 482 -1.42 -25.16 -24.09
CA LEU A 482 -1.22 -24.28 -25.24
C LEU A 482 -2.19 -23.09 -25.29
N ASP A 483 -3.36 -23.18 -24.63
CA ASP A 483 -4.31 -22.07 -24.52
C ASP A 483 -3.73 -20.88 -23.72
N CYS A 484 -2.67 -21.12 -22.94
CA CYS A 484 -1.95 -20.07 -22.24
C CYS A 484 -1.04 -19.23 -23.18
N SER A 485 -0.74 -19.72 -24.38
CA SER A 485 0.06 -19.01 -25.38
C SER A 485 -0.82 -18.53 -26.53
N LEU A 486 -1.26 -17.27 -26.42
CA LEU A 486 -2.15 -16.61 -27.39
C LEU A 486 -1.39 -16.02 -28.60
N HIS A 487 -0.15 -16.44 -28.82
CA HIS A 487 0.63 -16.06 -29.99
C HIS A 487 0.16 -16.85 -31.20
N ASP A 488 -0.02 -16.16 -32.34
CA ASP A 488 -0.33 -16.79 -33.63
C ASP A 488 0.95 -17.41 -34.22
N VAL A 489 1.41 -18.49 -33.60
CA VAL A 489 2.60 -19.27 -33.95
C VAL A 489 2.28 -20.77 -33.84
N GLY A 490 3.08 -21.62 -34.47
CA GLY A 490 2.91 -23.07 -34.43
C GLY A 490 3.00 -23.64 -33.01
N GLU A 491 2.43 -24.83 -32.80
CA GLU A 491 2.34 -25.48 -31.48
C GLU A 491 3.71 -25.67 -30.80
N GLU A 492 4.72 -26.12 -31.54
CA GLU A 492 6.10 -26.27 -31.02
C GLU A 492 6.67 -24.93 -30.50
N GLN A 493 6.39 -23.84 -31.21
CA GLN A 493 6.86 -22.52 -30.81
C GLN A 493 6.07 -21.98 -29.61
N LYS A 494 4.78 -22.34 -29.48
CA LYS A 494 3.99 -22.05 -28.27
C LYS A 494 4.56 -22.78 -27.06
N GLU A 495 4.92 -24.06 -27.18
CA GLU A 495 5.54 -24.83 -26.09
C GLU A 495 6.84 -24.18 -25.61
N GLN A 496 7.71 -23.79 -26.55
CA GLN A 496 8.98 -23.14 -26.22
C GLN A 496 8.77 -21.80 -25.49
N LEU A 497 7.78 -21.01 -25.92
CA LEU A 497 7.44 -19.74 -25.25
C LEU A 497 6.92 -19.98 -23.82
N LEU A 498 6.10 -21.01 -23.60
CA LEU A 498 5.60 -21.40 -22.28
C LEU A 498 6.72 -21.89 -21.36
N LEU A 499 7.72 -22.58 -21.91
CA LEU A 499 8.88 -23.03 -21.14
C LEU A 499 9.70 -21.85 -20.59
N TRP A 500 9.81 -20.77 -21.39
CA TRP A 500 10.59 -19.58 -21.04
C TRP A 500 9.79 -18.47 -20.37
N HIS A 501 8.65 -18.82 -19.78
CA HIS A 501 7.94 -17.92 -18.88
C HIS A 501 8.81 -17.51 -17.68
N SER A 502 8.63 -16.26 -17.26
CA SER A 502 9.43 -15.63 -16.20
C SER A 502 9.44 -16.42 -14.88
N GLU A 503 8.33 -17.08 -14.55
CA GLU A 503 8.19 -17.87 -13.33
C GLU A 503 9.11 -19.08 -13.36
N LYS A 504 9.11 -19.82 -14.47
CA LYS A 504 9.94 -21.01 -14.66
C LYS A 504 11.41 -20.63 -14.64
N LEU A 505 11.78 -19.53 -15.30
CA LEU A 505 13.14 -18.99 -15.26
C LEU A 505 13.59 -18.66 -13.83
N ALA A 506 12.73 -18.00 -13.04
CA ALA A 506 13.04 -17.67 -11.65
C ALA A 506 13.16 -18.91 -10.75
N ILE A 507 12.30 -19.91 -10.95
CA ILE A 507 12.35 -21.19 -10.21
C ILE A 507 13.64 -21.95 -10.55
N ALA A 508 14.00 -22.04 -11.84
CA ALA A 508 15.22 -22.70 -12.28
C ALA A 508 16.47 -22.02 -11.71
N PHE A 509 16.52 -20.69 -11.71
CA PHE A 509 17.59 -19.94 -11.03
C PHE A 509 17.64 -20.25 -9.52
N GLY A 510 16.48 -20.31 -8.85
CA GLY A 510 16.36 -20.69 -7.46
C GLY A 510 16.93 -22.09 -7.17
N LEU A 511 16.62 -23.07 -8.02
CA LEU A 511 17.13 -24.44 -7.91
C LEU A 511 18.66 -24.53 -8.08
N ILE A 512 19.24 -23.65 -8.91
CA ILE A 512 20.70 -23.60 -9.14
C ILE A 512 21.41 -22.94 -7.95
N LYS A 513 20.83 -21.88 -7.36
CA LYS A 513 21.54 -21.01 -6.42
C LYS A 513 21.24 -21.28 -4.94
N LEU A 514 20.06 -21.79 -4.61
CA LEU A 514 19.64 -21.95 -3.21
C LEU A 514 20.01 -23.34 -2.67
N PRO A 515 20.49 -23.43 -1.41
CA PRO A 515 20.75 -24.72 -0.74
C PRO A 515 19.48 -25.55 -0.60
N ARG A 516 19.57 -26.88 -0.79
CA ARG A 516 18.44 -27.84 -0.93
C ARG A 516 17.40 -27.87 0.21
N GLU A 517 17.66 -27.31 1.39
CA GLU A 517 16.63 -27.21 2.45
C GLU A 517 15.84 -25.89 2.44
N VAL A 518 16.32 -24.83 1.77
CA VAL A 518 15.69 -23.49 1.77
C VAL A 518 14.58 -23.31 0.72
N PRO A 519 13.30 -23.05 1.07
CA PRO A 519 12.23 -22.90 0.09
C PRO A 519 12.52 -21.83 -0.96
N ILE A 520 12.14 -22.09 -2.22
CA ILE A 520 12.30 -21.14 -3.31
C ILE A 520 11.14 -20.14 -3.26
N ARG A 521 11.45 -18.84 -3.17
CA ARG A 521 10.43 -17.78 -3.16
C ARG A 521 10.47 -16.99 -4.46
N VAL A 522 9.41 -17.07 -5.25
CA VAL A 522 9.28 -16.34 -6.51
C VAL A 522 8.11 -15.36 -6.41
N PHE A 523 8.33 -14.16 -6.89
CA PHE A 523 7.33 -13.09 -6.89
C PHE A 523 7.03 -12.69 -8.33
N LYS A 524 5.76 -12.43 -8.64
CA LYS A 524 5.32 -12.01 -9.97
C LYS A 524 4.43 -10.77 -9.87
N ASN A 525 4.62 -9.82 -10.78
CA ASN A 525 3.85 -8.58 -10.83
C ASN A 525 2.45 -8.75 -11.45
N LEU A 526 2.17 -9.90 -12.04
CA LEU A 526 0.93 -10.28 -12.71
C LEU A 526 0.44 -11.64 -12.17
N ARG A 527 -0.81 -11.99 -12.44
CA ARG A 527 -1.34 -13.33 -12.15
C ARG A 527 -0.50 -14.38 -12.88
N VAL A 528 -0.10 -15.43 -12.16
CA VAL A 528 0.58 -16.61 -12.72
C VAL A 528 -0.39 -17.29 -13.70
N CYS A 529 0.05 -17.78 -14.86
CA CYS A 529 -0.85 -18.48 -15.79
C CYS A 529 -1.09 -19.95 -15.39
N LYS A 530 -2.10 -20.58 -15.98
CA LYS A 530 -2.51 -21.96 -15.65
C LYS A 530 -1.39 -22.96 -15.87
N ASP A 531 -0.70 -22.82 -16.99
CA ASP A 531 0.46 -23.63 -17.33
C ASP A 531 1.58 -23.49 -16.29
N CYS A 532 1.99 -22.27 -15.95
CA CYS A 532 3.04 -22.05 -14.95
C CYS A 532 2.64 -22.56 -13.56
N HIS A 533 1.39 -22.40 -13.15
CA HIS A 533 0.89 -22.95 -11.90
C HIS A 533 1.00 -24.48 -11.89
N THR A 534 0.56 -25.13 -12.98
CA THR A 534 0.63 -26.58 -13.15
C THR A 534 2.07 -27.08 -13.19
N ALA A 535 2.93 -26.45 -13.99
CA ALA A 535 4.35 -26.78 -14.06
C ALA A 535 5.03 -26.65 -12.68
N THR A 536 4.68 -25.63 -11.89
CA THR A 536 5.26 -25.45 -10.55
C THR A 536 4.88 -26.61 -9.61
N LYS A 537 3.66 -27.15 -9.71
CA LYS A 537 3.27 -28.40 -9.00
C LYS A 537 4.21 -29.54 -9.36
N TYR A 538 4.40 -29.80 -10.65
CA TYR A 538 5.29 -30.88 -11.11
C TYR A 538 6.75 -30.66 -10.70
N ILE A 539 7.27 -29.43 -10.82
CA ILE A 539 8.64 -29.11 -10.39
C ILE A 539 8.79 -29.39 -8.89
N SER A 540 7.82 -28.97 -8.07
CA SER A 540 7.84 -29.21 -6.62
C SER A 540 7.87 -30.71 -6.28
N ALA A 541 7.06 -31.52 -6.97
CA ALA A 541 7.03 -32.98 -6.78
C ALA A 541 8.34 -33.65 -7.22
N VAL A 542 8.83 -33.30 -8.41
CA VAL A 542 10.01 -33.92 -9.03
C VAL A 542 11.30 -33.58 -8.28
N GLU A 543 11.45 -32.33 -7.83
CA GLU A 543 12.66 -31.90 -7.12
C GLU A 543 12.53 -32.06 -5.60
N GLY A 544 11.38 -32.55 -5.10
CA GLY A 544 11.12 -32.72 -3.66
C GLY A 544 11.24 -31.40 -2.89
N ARG A 545 10.71 -30.31 -3.47
CA ARG A 545 11.05 -28.95 -3.07
C ARG A 545 9.85 -28.07 -2.83
N GLU A 546 9.83 -27.39 -1.69
CA GLU A 546 8.85 -26.34 -1.43
C GLU A 546 9.16 -25.11 -2.29
N ILE A 547 8.17 -24.69 -3.08
CA ILE A 547 8.22 -23.50 -3.92
C ILE A 547 7.05 -22.61 -3.51
N ILE A 548 7.36 -21.37 -3.15
CA ILE A 548 6.38 -20.37 -2.75
C ILE A 548 6.34 -19.34 -3.88
N VAL A 549 5.20 -19.23 -4.55
CA VAL A 549 4.99 -18.24 -5.61
C VAL A 549 3.96 -17.23 -5.16
N ARG A 550 4.31 -15.95 -5.14
CA ARG A 550 3.35 -14.87 -4.94
C ARG A 550 2.97 -14.28 -6.30
N ASP A 551 1.68 -14.32 -6.63
CA ASP A 551 1.14 -13.50 -7.70
C ASP A 551 0.84 -12.07 -7.21
N THR A 552 -0.08 -11.34 -7.86
CA THR A 552 -0.38 -9.94 -7.51
C THR A 552 -0.60 -9.75 -6.00
N VAL A 553 -1.32 -10.66 -5.35
CA VAL A 553 -1.62 -10.59 -3.90
C VAL A 553 -1.68 -11.95 -3.19
N ARG A 554 -1.81 -13.07 -3.91
CA ARG A 554 -1.98 -14.40 -3.33
C ARG A 554 -0.68 -15.19 -3.38
N PHE A 555 -0.37 -15.87 -2.27
CA PHE A 555 0.68 -16.86 -2.22
C PHE A 555 0.14 -18.25 -2.54
N HIS A 556 0.90 -18.95 -3.35
CA HIS A 556 0.74 -20.34 -3.72
C HIS A 556 1.91 -21.11 -3.12
N HIS A 557 1.63 -21.99 -2.17
CA HIS A 557 2.63 -22.86 -1.57
C HIS A 557 2.55 -24.22 -2.26
N PHE A 558 3.57 -24.51 -3.07
CA PHE A 558 3.70 -25.76 -3.79
C PHE A 558 4.60 -26.69 -3.00
N LYS A 559 4.04 -27.84 -2.62
CA LYS A 559 4.76 -28.89 -1.90
C LYS A 559 4.26 -30.25 -2.36
N ASP A 560 5.19 -31.13 -2.73
CA ASP A 560 4.91 -32.52 -3.12
C ASP A 560 3.83 -32.64 -4.22
N GLY A 561 3.81 -31.70 -5.17
CA GLY A 561 2.84 -31.70 -6.27
C GLY A 561 1.50 -31.04 -5.98
N VAL A 562 1.28 -30.59 -4.75
CA VAL A 562 0.02 -29.95 -4.32
C VAL A 562 0.26 -28.45 -4.11
N CYS A 563 -0.74 -27.64 -4.46
CA CYS A 563 -0.75 -26.20 -4.16
C CYS A 563 -1.73 -25.90 -3.02
N SER A 564 -1.36 -24.98 -2.12
CA SER A 564 -2.24 -24.48 -1.05
C SER A 564 -3.55 -23.87 -1.53
N CYS A 565 -3.69 -23.56 -2.83
CA CYS A 565 -4.94 -23.06 -3.40
C CYS A 565 -6.01 -24.15 -3.62
N GLY A 566 -5.67 -25.44 -3.50
CA GLY A 566 -6.59 -26.56 -3.77
C GLY A 566 -7.11 -26.58 -5.21
N ASP A 567 -6.35 -26.03 -6.16
CA ASP A 567 -6.76 -25.77 -7.55
C ASP A 567 -7.99 -24.85 -7.71
N TYR A 568 -8.44 -24.22 -6.61
CA TYR A 568 -9.33 -23.06 -6.63
C TYR A 568 -8.50 -21.81 -6.96
N TRP A 569 -8.08 -21.71 -8.23
CA TRP A 569 -7.11 -20.71 -8.70
C TRP A 569 -7.72 -19.63 -9.58
#